data_AF-A0A4P7GM68-F1
#
_entry.id   AF-A0A4P7GM68-F1
#
_cell.length_a   1.000
_cell.length_b   1.000
_cell.length_c   1.000
_cell.angle_alpha   90.00
_cell.angle_beta   90.00
_cell.angle_gamma   90.00
#
_symmetry.space_group_name_H-M   'P 1'
#
loop_
_entity.id
_entity.type
_entity.pdbx_description
1 polymer ?
#
loop_
_entity_poly.entity_id
_entity_poly.type
_entity_poly.pdbx_seq_one_letter_code
_entity_poly.pdbx_strand_id
1 'polypeptide(L)'
;MPDLEQELEFGIFPTPDAARIEDLLGLVQLAEVEGLDLVSVQDHPYQARHVDTWTLLSVLGARTSSIRLAPNVASLPLRQPVVLAKAAATLDLLTGGRVELGLGAGAFWDAIVAAGGPRRTPGEAVDALTEAVRLIKAFWAGGTVRFEGEHYRAVGLHAGPQPAHDIPIWLGAYKPRMLRLTGRLADGWVPSMGYADPAALPDLAAAVDEAAVAAGRSPASVKRVYNVFGQFGTGSGFLRGRPQEWAEQLAELTLEVGMSSYVLGTDDPDDVRRWAAEVAPATRELVDAERARRASGEGPAVPPAPVEPVAAGGSALAVTPTPDDGSRLTGPLAWQEDARPSHDEPVDATYDPATQLAAQHLVDIHDGLRAELAQVRDVLDQVRRGHVSVGAARSVINTMTMRQNNWTLGAYCESYCRIVTGHHTLEDRSLFPHLRRSEPGLGPVLDRLAHEHDVIHDVLEQFDRALVQLVGRDGTGESGRQALDDVQHAVDLLTDTLLSHLAYEERELIGPLARHGTA
;
A
#
# COMPACT_ATOMS: atom_id res chain seq x y z
N MET A 1 -23.85 10.10 -12.28
CA MET A 1 -22.54 10.51 -12.84
C MET A 1 -21.57 10.59 -11.68
N PRO A 2 -20.36 10.04 -11.83
CA PRO A 2 -20.19 8.62 -11.55
C PRO A 2 -18.87 8.30 -10.83
N ASP A 3 -18.63 7.02 -10.60
CA ASP A 3 -17.32 6.41 -10.75
C ASP A 3 -16.52 7.13 -11.87
N LEU A 4 -15.45 7.82 -11.47
CA LEU A 4 -14.60 8.60 -12.38
C LEU A 4 -13.57 7.73 -13.11
N GLU A 5 -13.64 6.40 -12.94
CA GLU A 5 -12.70 5.41 -13.51
C GLU A 5 -11.24 5.70 -13.14
N GLN A 6 -11.03 6.41 -12.03
CA GLN A 6 -9.70 6.68 -11.48
C GLN A 6 -9.18 5.42 -10.79
N GLU A 7 -7.87 5.23 -10.86
CA GLU A 7 -7.14 4.21 -10.11
C GLU A 7 -7.29 4.46 -8.61
N LEU A 8 -7.48 3.37 -7.86
CA LEU A 8 -7.67 3.44 -6.42
C LEU A 8 -6.35 3.42 -5.66
N GLU A 9 -6.20 4.39 -4.78
CA GLU A 9 -5.00 4.55 -3.98
C GLU A 9 -5.32 4.63 -2.49
N PHE A 10 -4.42 4.07 -1.68
CA PHE A 10 -4.58 3.96 -0.25
C PHE A 10 -3.35 4.51 0.45
N GLY A 11 -3.56 5.27 1.51
CA GLY A 11 -2.48 5.91 2.23
C GLY A 11 -2.75 6.07 3.71
N ILE A 12 -1.77 6.62 4.41
CA ILE A 12 -1.87 6.96 5.84
C ILE A 12 -1.60 8.44 6.09
N PHE A 13 -2.19 8.93 7.17
CA PHE A 13 -2.06 10.29 7.68
C PHE A 13 -1.64 10.25 9.16
N PRO A 14 -0.34 10.01 9.44
CA PRO A 14 0.16 9.92 10.80
C PRO A 14 0.30 11.29 11.47
N THR A 15 0.24 11.31 12.79
CA THR A 15 0.40 12.51 13.61
C THR A 15 1.88 12.88 13.74
N PRO A 16 2.33 14.08 13.32
CA PRO A 16 3.73 14.48 13.38
C PRO A 16 4.21 14.90 14.79
N ASP A 17 3.87 14.15 15.85
CA ASP A 17 4.26 14.47 17.24
C ASP A 17 5.78 14.26 17.43
N ALA A 18 6.48 15.33 17.82
CA ALA A 18 7.90 15.35 18.09
C ALA A 18 8.33 14.34 19.18
N ALA A 19 7.42 14.01 20.11
CA ALA A 19 7.68 13.03 21.16
C ALA A 19 7.61 11.57 20.67
N ARG A 20 7.09 11.33 19.46
CA ARG A 20 6.82 10.01 18.87
C ARG A 20 7.46 9.86 17.48
N ILE A 21 8.51 10.64 17.20
CA ILE A 21 9.05 10.73 15.83
C ILE A 21 9.59 9.40 15.30
N GLU A 22 10.27 8.60 16.14
CA GLU A 22 10.76 7.29 15.71
C GLU A 22 9.62 6.33 15.38
N ASP A 23 8.51 6.39 16.13
CA ASP A 23 7.33 5.57 15.84
C ASP A 23 6.68 6.00 14.52
N LEU A 24 6.59 7.30 14.23
CA LEU A 24 6.13 7.80 12.94
C LEU A 24 7.01 7.30 11.80
N LEU A 25 8.34 7.38 11.96
CA LEU A 25 9.28 6.90 10.94
C LEU A 25 9.08 5.39 10.69
N GLY A 26 8.92 4.59 11.75
CA GLY A 26 8.63 3.17 11.66
C GLY A 26 7.27 2.87 11.01
N LEU A 27 6.24 3.67 11.32
CA LEU A 27 4.91 3.53 10.75
C LEU A 27 4.88 3.82 9.24
N VAL A 28 5.65 4.81 8.78
CA VAL A 28 5.78 5.12 7.36
C VAL A 28 6.55 4.03 6.61
N GLN A 29 7.58 3.46 7.23
CA GLN A 29 8.27 2.30 6.66
C GLN A 29 7.35 1.08 6.58
N LEU A 30 6.54 0.85 7.61
CA LEU A 30 5.52 -0.20 7.58
C LEU A 30 4.53 0.04 6.44
N ALA A 31 3.99 1.26 6.30
CA ALA A 31 3.08 1.59 5.21
C ALA A 31 3.68 1.31 3.82
N GLU A 32 4.96 1.59 3.61
CA GLU A 32 5.64 1.26 2.36
C GLU A 32 5.81 -0.26 2.17
N VAL A 33 6.18 -0.99 3.22
CA VAL A 33 6.33 -2.45 3.17
C VAL A 33 4.99 -3.14 2.89
N GLU A 34 3.90 -2.63 3.46
CA GLU A 34 2.53 -3.12 3.25
C GLU A 34 1.94 -2.66 1.89
N GLY A 35 2.69 -1.91 1.08
CA GLY A 35 2.30 -1.55 -0.28
C GLY A 35 1.32 -0.38 -0.40
N LEU A 36 1.28 0.53 0.59
CA LEU A 36 0.46 1.74 0.50
C LEU A 36 1.08 2.79 -0.43
N ASP A 37 0.22 3.57 -1.08
CA ASP A 37 0.56 4.47 -2.19
C ASP A 37 1.00 5.87 -1.74
N LEU A 38 0.59 6.28 -0.53
CA LEU A 38 0.70 7.66 -0.07
C LEU A 38 0.89 7.75 1.45
N VAL A 39 1.86 8.56 1.87
CA VAL A 39 1.89 9.17 3.20
C VAL A 39 1.64 10.65 3.07
N SER A 40 0.71 11.15 3.87
CA SER A 40 0.45 12.57 3.94
C SER A 40 0.56 13.07 5.37
N VAL A 41 1.05 14.30 5.58
CA VAL A 41 1.33 14.82 6.93
C VAL A 41 0.81 16.22 7.09
N GLN A 42 0.14 16.51 8.20
CA GLN A 42 -0.42 17.83 8.45
C GLN A 42 0.63 18.92 8.62
N ASP A 43 0.33 20.12 8.11
CA ASP A 43 1.21 21.30 8.25
C ASP A 43 0.59 22.33 9.19
N HIS A 44 0.96 22.20 10.48
CA HIS A 44 0.56 23.14 11.53
C HIS A 44 1.80 23.68 12.25
N PRO A 45 2.59 24.60 11.65
CA PRO A 45 3.84 25.10 12.25
C PRO A 45 3.67 25.78 13.62
N TYR A 46 2.45 26.20 13.95
CA TYR A 46 2.08 26.80 15.24
C TYR A 46 1.69 25.78 16.31
N GLN A 47 1.63 24.48 16.00
CA GLN A 47 1.40 23.44 17.00
C GLN A 47 2.73 23.01 17.61
N ALA A 48 2.96 23.38 18.88
CA ALA A 48 4.24 23.20 19.57
C ALA A 48 4.70 21.73 19.69
N ARG A 49 3.78 20.77 19.57
CA ARG A 49 4.10 19.34 19.59
C ARG A 49 4.48 18.80 18.22
N HIS A 50 4.13 19.49 17.14
CA HIS A 50 4.37 18.99 15.80
C HIS A 50 5.78 19.35 15.31
N VAL A 51 6.40 18.44 14.56
CA VAL A 51 7.60 18.76 13.78
C VAL A 51 7.25 19.52 12.50
N ASP A 52 8.24 20.19 11.90
CA ASP A 52 8.06 20.84 10.60
C ASP A 52 7.82 19.81 9.50
N THR A 53 6.70 19.98 8.78
CA THR A 53 6.24 19.03 7.75
C THR A 53 7.24 18.87 6.61
N TRP A 54 7.81 19.95 6.06
CA TRP A 54 8.71 19.84 4.91
C TRP A 54 10.03 19.18 5.27
N THR A 55 10.54 19.45 6.48
CA THR A 55 11.71 18.78 7.04
C THR A 55 11.42 17.28 7.23
N LEU A 56 10.27 16.94 7.81
CA LEU A 56 9.85 15.55 7.98
C LEU A 56 9.69 14.83 6.64
N LEU A 57 8.96 15.40 5.67
CA LEU A 57 8.79 14.81 4.34
C LEU A 57 10.14 14.58 3.64
N SER A 58 11.15 15.42 3.87
CA SER A 58 12.50 15.20 3.33
C SER A 58 13.17 13.96 3.95
N VAL A 59 13.01 13.74 5.25
CA VAL A 59 13.53 12.54 5.93
C VAL A 59 12.76 11.30 5.49
N LEU A 60 11.43 11.38 5.39
CA LEU A 60 10.61 10.28 4.88
C LEU A 60 10.98 9.92 3.45
N GLY A 61 11.16 10.92 2.58
CA GLY A 61 11.59 10.74 1.20
C GLY A 61 12.95 10.05 1.06
N ALA A 62 13.88 10.31 1.98
CA ALA A 62 15.18 9.64 2.00
C ALA A 62 15.13 8.22 2.59
N ARG A 63 14.13 7.90 3.41
CA ARG A 63 13.95 6.59 4.07
C ARG A 63 12.96 5.67 3.37
N THR A 64 12.35 6.15 2.31
CA THR A 64 11.38 5.45 1.48
C THR A 64 11.78 5.57 0.03
N SER A 65 11.21 4.74 -0.82
CA SER A 65 11.63 4.63 -2.22
C SER A 65 10.46 4.57 -3.23
N SER A 66 9.27 4.28 -2.71
CA SER A 66 7.94 4.06 -3.30
C SER A 66 6.90 5.10 -2.99
N ILE A 67 6.64 5.18 -1.69
CA ILE A 67 5.45 5.82 -1.20
C ILE A 67 5.48 7.31 -1.55
N ARG A 68 4.37 7.85 -2.06
CA ARG A 68 4.28 9.28 -2.35
C ARG A 68 4.12 10.07 -1.07
N LEU A 69 4.53 11.33 -1.13
CA LEU A 69 4.66 12.20 0.02
C LEU A 69 3.92 13.51 -0.23
N ALA A 70 3.02 13.86 0.68
CA ALA A 70 2.22 15.08 0.57
C ALA A 70 2.10 15.82 1.91
N PRO A 71 2.17 17.16 1.94
CA PRO A 71 1.57 17.90 3.04
C PRO A 71 0.04 17.82 2.94
N ASN A 72 -0.66 17.64 4.07
CA ASN A 72 -2.12 17.50 4.13
C ASN A 72 -2.77 18.49 5.10
N VAL A 73 -2.99 19.74 4.71
CA VAL A 73 -2.41 20.43 3.55
C VAL A 73 -1.44 21.52 4.03
N ALA A 74 -0.50 21.94 3.19
CA ALA A 74 0.46 22.99 3.52
C ALA A 74 -0.24 24.30 3.92
N SER A 75 0.24 24.94 5.00
CA SER A 75 -0.34 26.17 5.52
C SER A 75 0.15 27.39 4.73
N LEU A 76 -0.51 27.71 3.62
CA LEU A 76 -0.08 28.79 2.71
C LEU A 76 0.23 30.13 3.40
N PRO A 77 -0.55 30.61 4.41
CA PRO A 77 -0.23 31.87 5.09
C PRO A 77 1.15 31.91 5.75
N LEU A 78 1.75 30.75 6.04
CA LEU A 78 3.08 30.61 6.65
C LEU A 78 4.13 30.07 5.67
N ARG A 79 3.75 29.79 4.42
CA ARG A 79 4.63 29.23 3.39
C ARG A 79 4.66 30.16 2.18
N GLN A 80 5.75 30.90 1.99
CA GLN A 80 5.88 31.80 0.84
C GLN A 80 5.84 30.98 -0.48
N PRO A 81 5.02 31.35 -1.49
CA PRO A 81 4.75 30.46 -2.64
C PRO A 81 5.96 30.07 -3.50
N VAL A 82 6.93 30.97 -3.69
CA VAL A 82 8.16 30.68 -4.45
C VAL A 82 9.06 29.72 -3.67
N VAL A 83 9.19 29.92 -2.36
CA VAL A 83 9.95 29.03 -1.47
C VAL A 83 9.28 27.66 -1.43
N LEU A 84 7.94 27.63 -1.34
CA LEU A 84 7.16 26.40 -1.37
C LEU A 84 7.33 25.65 -2.70
N ALA A 85 7.21 26.35 -3.84
CA ALA A 85 7.44 25.76 -5.16
C ALA A 85 8.85 25.17 -5.29
N LYS A 86 9.86 25.89 -4.78
CA LYS A 86 11.25 25.42 -4.79
C LYS A 86 11.47 24.21 -3.89
N ALA A 87 10.89 24.21 -2.69
CA ALA A 87 10.97 23.09 -1.75
C ALA A 87 10.32 21.84 -2.34
N ALA A 88 9.11 21.96 -2.88
CA ALA A 88 8.40 20.88 -3.55
C ALA A 88 9.19 20.31 -4.74
N ALA A 89 9.66 21.16 -5.66
CA ALA A 89 10.45 20.69 -6.82
C ALA A 89 11.77 20.03 -6.40
N THR A 90 12.40 20.52 -5.32
CA THR A 90 13.64 19.95 -4.79
C THR A 90 13.39 18.59 -4.17
N LEU A 91 12.36 18.46 -3.33
CA LEU A 91 11.98 17.17 -2.75
C LEU A 91 11.57 16.18 -3.84
N ASP A 92 10.87 16.65 -4.88
CA ASP A 92 10.45 15.81 -6.00
C ASP A 92 11.65 15.23 -6.77
N LEU A 93 12.67 16.04 -7.02
CA LEU A 93 13.93 15.58 -7.59
C LEU A 93 14.68 14.60 -6.69
N LEU A 94 14.70 14.86 -5.37
CA LEU A 94 15.36 13.99 -4.40
C LEU A 94 14.68 12.64 -4.25
N THR A 95 13.36 12.60 -4.44
CA THR A 95 12.54 11.40 -4.27
C THR A 95 12.30 10.64 -5.58
N GLY A 96 12.66 11.23 -6.72
CA GLY A 96 12.47 10.63 -8.04
C GLY A 96 11.03 10.74 -8.56
N GLY A 97 10.30 11.81 -8.20
CA GLY A 97 8.94 12.05 -8.71
C GLY A 97 7.81 11.61 -7.78
N ARG A 98 8.02 11.66 -6.45
CA ARG A 98 7.06 11.12 -5.47
C ARG A 98 6.34 12.20 -4.65
N VAL A 99 6.40 13.46 -5.07
CA VAL A 99 5.85 14.58 -4.27
C VAL A 99 4.54 15.08 -4.81
N GLU A 100 3.58 15.25 -3.92
CA GLU A 100 2.27 15.83 -4.18
C GLU A 100 2.14 17.12 -3.35
N LEU A 101 1.50 18.18 -3.87
CA LEU A 101 1.35 19.44 -3.13
C LEU A 101 -0.09 19.66 -2.66
N GLY A 102 -0.42 19.15 -1.48
CA GLY A 102 -1.60 19.59 -0.75
C GLY A 102 -1.44 21.03 -0.26
N LEU A 103 -2.37 21.93 -0.60
CA LEU A 103 -2.31 23.35 -0.26
C LEU A 103 -3.62 23.87 0.35
N GLY A 104 -3.51 24.56 1.48
CA GLY A 104 -4.64 25.14 2.20
C GLY A 104 -4.56 26.66 2.32
N ALA A 105 -5.71 27.32 2.28
CA ALA A 105 -5.80 28.78 2.45
C ALA A 105 -5.50 29.27 3.89
N GLY A 106 -5.49 28.34 4.87
CA GLY A 106 -5.40 28.61 6.30
C GLY A 106 -6.77 28.62 7.00
N ALA A 107 -6.81 28.13 8.24
CA ALA A 107 -8.05 28.02 9.04
C ALA A 107 -7.89 28.60 10.46
N PHE A 108 -6.74 28.40 11.10
CA PHE A 108 -6.48 28.80 12.49
C PHE A 108 -5.83 30.19 12.56
N TRP A 109 -6.60 31.24 12.25
CA TRP A 109 -6.06 32.59 12.05
C TRP A 109 -5.30 33.16 13.24
N ASP A 110 -5.74 32.91 14.47
CA ASP A 110 -5.06 33.46 15.65
C ASP A 110 -3.67 32.83 15.84
N ALA A 111 -3.55 31.52 15.60
CA ALA A 111 -2.27 30.82 15.63
C ALA A 111 -1.36 31.21 14.45
N ILE A 112 -1.94 31.36 13.24
CA ILE A 112 -1.23 31.84 12.05
C ILE A 112 -0.64 33.24 12.30
N VAL A 113 -1.45 34.16 12.85
CA VAL A 113 -0.99 35.53 13.17
C VAL A 113 0.09 35.50 14.26
N ALA A 114 -0.09 34.68 15.30
CA ALA A 114 0.93 34.51 16.33
C ALA A 114 2.27 33.99 15.78
N ALA A 115 2.23 33.17 14.73
CA ALA A 115 3.41 32.68 14.00
C ALA A 115 3.94 33.66 12.93
N GLY A 116 3.40 34.88 12.85
CA GLY A 116 3.85 35.94 11.93
C GLY A 116 3.20 35.92 10.55
N GLY A 117 2.19 35.07 10.32
CA GLY A 117 1.40 35.05 9.10
C GLY A 117 0.38 36.20 9.01
N PRO A 118 -0.09 36.56 7.81
CA PRO A 118 -1.09 37.60 7.64
C PRO A 118 -2.47 37.12 8.12
N ARG A 119 -3.24 38.02 8.73
CA ARG A 119 -4.68 37.81 8.92
C ARG A 119 -5.39 38.13 7.61
N ARG A 120 -6.21 37.20 7.10
CA ARG A 120 -7.01 37.40 5.89
C ARG A 120 -8.48 37.15 6.19
N THR A 121 -9.35 37.91 5.53
CA THR A 121 -10.76 37.57 5.42
C THR A 121 -10.91 36.27 4.60
N PRO A 122 -12.05 35.56 4.71
CA PRO A 122 -12.29 34.38 3.88
C PRO A 122 -12.15 34.65 2.37
N GLY A 123 -12.50 35.86 1.91
CA GLY A 123 -12.35 36.21 0.49
C GLY A 123 -10.90 36.34 0.07
N GLU A 124 -10.13 37.15 0.79
CA GLU A 124 -8.69 37.36 0.56
C GLU A 124 -7.89 36.05 0.68
N ALA A 125 -8.31 35.14 1.57
CA ALA A 125 -7.64 33.84 1.71
C ALA A 125 -7.77 32.99 0.42
N VAL A 126 -8.95 33.01 -0.22
CA VAL A 126 -9.18 32.31 -1.50
C VAL A 126 -8.48 33.01 -2.66
N ASP A 127 -8.45 34.35 -2.67
CA ASP A 127 -7.74 35.13 -3.69
C ASP A 127 -6.24 34.91 -3.61
N ALA A 128 -5.66 34.96 -2.40
CA ALA A 128 -4.27 34.62 -2.17
C ALA A 128 -3.95 33.19 -2.60
N LEU A 129 -4.79 32.21 -2.26
CA LEU A 129 -4.58 30.83 -2.72
C LEU A 129 -4.62 30.71 -4.25
N THR A 130 -5.55 31.40 -4.91
CA THR A 130 -5.65 31.44 -6.37
C THR A 130 -4.37 32.00 -7.00
N GLU A 131 -3.84 33.08 -6.44
CA GLU A 131 -2.56 33.65 -6.89
C GLU A 131 -1.38 32.71 -6.64
N ALA A 132 -1.33 32.08 -5.47
CA ALA A 132 -0.27 31.14 -5.12
C ALA A 132 -0.23 29.95 -6.09
N VAL A 133 -1.37 29.32 -6.39
CA VAL A 133 -1.44 28.21 -7.36
C VAL A 133 -0.89 28.63 -8.72
N ARG A 134 -1.28 29.81 -9.23
CA ARG A 134 -0.77 30.33 -10.52
C ARG A 134 0.72 30.62 -10.48
N LEU A 135 1.20 31.22 -9.39
CA LEU A 135 2.61 31.54 -9.21
C LEU A 135 3.48 30.28 -9.09
N ILE A 136 3.01 29.26 -8.37
CA ILE A 136 3.68 27.96 -8.22
C ILE A 136 3.77 27.25 -9.58
N LYS A 137 2.66 27.14 -10.32
CA LYS A 137 2.65 26.56 -11.67
C LYS A 137 3.57 27.33 -12.63
N ALA A 138 3.59 28.67 -12.56
CA ALA A 138 4.51 29.49 -13.35
C ALA A 138 5.98 29.28 -12.96
N PHE A 139 6.27 29.03 -11.67
CA PHE A 139 7.61 28.71 -11.21
C PHE A 139 8.09 27.35 -11.75
N TRP A 140 7.26 26.31 -11.69
CA TRP A 140 7.63 24.99 -12.21
C TRP A 140 7.74 24.93 -13.73
N ALA A 141 7.04 25.79 -14.47
CA ALA A 141 7.21 25.93 -15.92
C ALA A 141 8.64 26.39 -16.31
N GLY A 142 9.42 26.95 -15.38
CA GLY A 142 10.79 27.40 -15.59
C GLY A 142 10.88 28.75 -16.32
N GLY A 143 12.11 29.14 -16.67
CA GLY A 143 12.39 30.42 -17.33
C GLY A 143 12.31 31.63 -16.38
N THR A 144 12.01 32.81 -16.92
CA THR A 144 11.85 34.04 -16.13
C THR A 144 10.38 34.24 -15.76
N VAL A 145 10.07 34.16 -14.47
CA VAL A 145 8.74 34.40 -13.93
C VAL A 145 8.52 35.90 -13.77
N ARG A 146 7.39 36.36 -14.32
CA ARG A 146 6.79 37.65 -14.04
C ARG A 146 5.34 37.45 -13.57
N PHE A 147 5.10 37.75 -12.31
CA PHE A 147 3.82 37.63 -11.62
C PHE A 147 3.62 38.87 -10.74
N GLU A 148 2.51 39.57 -10.95
CA GLU A 148 2.14 40.78 -10.19
C GLU A 148 0.69 40.64 -9.75
N GLY A 149 0.48 39.96 -8.62
CA GLY A 149 -0.81 39.82 -7.96
C GLY A 149 -1.00 40.81 -6.81
N GLU A 150 -2.18 40.79 -6.21
CA GLU A 150 -2.53 41.60 -5.04
C GLU A 150 -1.84 41.08 -3.77
N HIS A 151 -1.67 39.76 -3.65
CA HIS A 151 -1.09 39.12 -2.48
C HIS A 151 0.36 38.67 -2.69
N TYR A 152 0.73 38.28 -3.91
CA TYR A 152 2.07 37.80 -4.22
C TYR A 152 2.67 38.47 -5.45
N ARG A 153 3.99 38.69 -5.40
CA ARG A 153 4.75 39.33 -6.47
C ARG A 153 6.07 38.62 -6.71
N ALA A 154 6.39 38.37 -7.98
CA ALA A 154 7.67 37.87 -8.44
C ALA A 154 7.99 38.50 -9.80
N VAL A 155 8.97 39.41 -9.87
CA VAL A 155 9.31 40.13 -11.11
C VAL A 155 10.78 39.88 -11.44
N GLY A 156 11.03 39.21 -12.57
CA GLY A 156 12.40 38.89 -13.00
C GLY A 156 13.03 37.70 -12.25
N LEU A 157 12.21 36.88 -11.60
CA LEU A 157 12.66 35.69 -10.91
C LEU A 157 13.05 34.62 -11.94
N HIS A 158 14.27 34.13 -11.89
CA HIS A 158 14.69 32.98 -12.69
C HIS A 158 14.28 31.71 -11.94
N ALA A 159 13.27 31.02 -12.45
CA ALA A 159 12.69 29.88 -11.76
C ALA A 159 13.52 28.61 -11.94
N GLY A 160 13.55 27.80 -10.89
CA GLY A 160 14.26 26.52 -10.87
C GLY A 160 14.59 26.01 -9.46
N PRO A 161 14.79 24.70 -9.30
CA PRO A 161 14.77 23.69 -10.35
C PRO A 161 13.35 23.36 -10.84
N GLN A 162 13.23 22.78 -12.04
CA GLN A 162 11.99 22.15 -12.48
C GLN A 162 11.83 20.81 -11.74
N PRO A 163 10.59 20.41 -11.41
CA PRO A 163 10.34 19.13 -10.75
C PRO A 163 10.66 17.94 -11.67
N ALA A 164 10.81 16.75 -11.09
CA ALA A 164 11.05 15.51 -11.82
C ALA A 164 9.81 15.03 -12.58
N HIS A 165 8.62 15.36 -12.08
CA HIS A 165 7.33 15.14 -12.73
C HIS A 165 6.41 16.36 -12.56
N ASP A 166 5.25 16.35 -13.22
CA ASP A 166 4.23 17.39 -13.06
C ASP A 166 3.53 17.27 -11.69
N ILE A 167 4.12 17.88 -10.65
CA ILE A 167 3.62 17.84 -9.26
C ILE A 167 2.15 18.30 -9.22
N PRO A 168 1.20 17.44 -8.83
CA PRO A 168 -0.20 17.82 -8.66
C PRO A 168 -0.40 18.79 -7.49
N ILE A 169 -1.33 19.72 -7.65
CA ILE A 169 -1.77 20.60 -6.56
C ILE A 169 -3.15 20.17 -6.08
N TRP A 170 -3.22 19.72 -4.82
CA TRP A 170 -4.47 19.31 -4.18
C TRP A 170 -4.97 20.38 -3.22
N LEU A 171 -6.28 20.63 -3.17
CA LEU A 171 -6.86 21.64 -2.28
C LEU A 171 -7.82 21.04 -1.25
N GLY A 172 -7.59 21.36 0.03
CA GLY A 172 -8.56 21.13 1.09
C GLY A 172 -9.68 22.16 1.01
N ALA A 173 -10.86 21.75 0.53
CA ALA A 173 -11.94 22.66 0.18
C ALA A 173 -13.30 22.17 0.65
N TYR A 174 -14.09 23.07 1.26
CA TYR A 174 -15.43 22.75 1.80
C TYR A 174 -16.50 23.78 1.44
N LYS A 175 -16.11 25.03 1.18
CA LYS A 175 -17.05 26.14 0.95
C LYS A 175 -17.18 26.42 -0.55
N PRO A 176 -18.35 26.92 -1.02
CA PRO A 176 -18.64 27.03 -2.45
C PRO A 176 -17.56 27.76 -3.28
N ARG A 177 -16.97 28.83 -2.75
CA ARG A 177 -15.90 29.57 -3.45
C ARG A 177 -14.62 28.73 -3.58
N MET A 178 -14.27 27.94 -2.58
CA MET A 178 -13.12 27.03 -2.61
C MET A 178 -13.36 25.84 -3.53
N LEU A 179 -14.54 25.21 -3.49
CA LEU A 179 -14.90 24.10 -4.40
C LEU A 179 -14.84 24.55 -5.87
N ARG A 180 -15.33 25.77 -6.15
CA ARG A 180 -15.19 26.38 -7.48
C ARG A 180 -13.73 26.63 -7.87
N LEU A 181 -12.87 27.03 -6.94
CA LEU A 181 -11.43 27.16 -7.20
C LEU A 181 -10.81 25.80 -7.52
N THR A 182 -11.14 24.77 -6.74
CA THR A 182 -10.66 23.39 -6.91
C THR A 182 -10.98 22.86 -8.31
N GLY A 183 -12.25 22.87 -8.72
CA GLY A 183 -12.64 22.39 -10.05
C GLY A 183 -11.94 23.14 -11.19
N ARG A 184 -11.73 24.45 -11.02
CA ARG A 184 -11.13 25.31 -12.06
C ARG A 184 -9.62 25.14 -12.22
N LEU A 185 -8.86 24.98 -11.12
CA LEU A 185 -7.39 25.13 -11.14
C LEU A 185 -6.59 24.01 -10.47
N ALA A 186 -7.21 23.22 -9.60
CA ALA A 186 -6.53 22.17 -8.84
C ALA A 186 -6.54 20.84 -9.58
N ASP A 187 -5.61 19.97 -9.21
CA ASP A 187 -5.44 18.63 -9.75
C ASP A 187 -6.03 17.59 -8.77
N GLY A 188 -6.33 17.99 -7.53
CA GLY A 188 -7.04 17.17 -6.55
C GLY A 188 -7.87 17.97 -5.54
N TRP A 189 -8.86 17.29 -4.96
CA TRP A 189 -9.72 17.75 -3.87
C TRP A 189 -9.51 16.85 -2.65
N VAL A 190 -9.22 17.46 -1.49
CA VAL A 190 -8.90 16.72 -0.24
C VAL A 190 -9.91 17.02 0.88
N PRO A 191 -11.13 16.47 0.85
CA PRO A 191 -12.02 16.53 2.01
C PRO A 191 -11.49 15.65 3.16
N SER A 192 -11.85 15.99 4.38
CA SER A 192 -11.60 15.14 5.56
C SER A 192 -12.90 14.84 6.28
N MET A 193 -13.06 13.61 6.75
CA MET A 193 -14.29 13.14 7.40
C MET A 193 -14.75 14.03 8.55
N GLY A 194 -13.83 14.58 9.34
CA GLY A 194 -14.16 15.50 10.45
C GLY A 194 -14.80 16.83 10.02
N TYR A 195 -14.77 17.17 8.73
CA TYR A 195 -15.33 18.42 8.18
C TYR A 195 -16.36 18.19 7.07
N ALA A 196 -16.34 17.00 6.45
CA ALA A 196 -17.31 16.55 5.46
C ALA A 196 -17.60 15.08 5.74
N ASP A 197 -18.76 14.81 6.35
CA ASP A 197 -19.23 13.43 6.50
C ASP A 197 -19.55 12.82 5.13
N PRO A 198 -19.63 11.48 5.02
CA PRO A 198 -19.91 10.81 3.75
C PRO A 198 -21.18 11.31 3.05
N ALA A 199 -22.22 11.65 3.82
CA ALA A 199 -23.49 12.14 3.30
C ALA A 199 -23.39 13.51 2.61
N ALA A 200 -22.43 14.36 2.99
CA ALA A 200 -22.19 15.65 2.35
C ALA A 200 -21.33 15.55 1.08
N LEU A 201 -20.59 14.45 0.86
CA LEU A 201 -19.66 14.32 -0.25
C LEU A 201 -20.30 14.46 -1.64
N PRO A 202 -21.51 13.91 -1.93
CA PRO A 202 -22.15 14.06 -3.24
C PRO A 202 -22.34 15.52 -3.67
N ASP A 203 -22.88 16.36 -2.78
CA ASP A 203 -23.14 17.78 -3.07
C ASP A 203 -21.82 18.56 -3.25
N LEU A 204 -20.81 18.24 -2.44
CA LEU A 204 -19.50 18.87 -2.53
C LEU A 204 -18.77 18.47 -3.83
N ALA A 205 -18.83 17.19 -4.20
CA ALA A 205 -18.26 16.67 -5.44
C ALA A 205 -18.94 17.29 -6.67
N ALA A 206 -20.27 17.40 -6.67
CA ALA A 206 -21.01 18.05 -7.74
C ALA A 206 -20.57 19.51 -7.95
N ALA A 207 -20.35 20.27 -6.87
CA ALA A 207 -19.87 21.64 -6.97
C ALA A 207 -18.45 21.75 -7.57
N VAL A 208 -17.58 20.76 -7.33
CA VAL A 208 -16.25 20.66 -7.97
C VAL A 208 -16.41 20.35 -9.46
N ASP A 209 -17.29 19.42 -9.81
CA ASP A 209 -17.52 18.99 -11.20
C ASP A 209 -18.10 20.10 -12.06
N GLU A 210 -19.13 20.78 -11.55
CA GLU A 210 -19.72 21.95 -12.21
C GLU A 210 -18.66 23.01 -12.50
N ALA A 211 -17.75 23.24 -11.55
CA ALA A 211 -16.67 24.20 -11.71
C ALA A 211 -15.57 23.74 -12.69
N ALA A 212 -15.27 22.44 -12.73
CA ALA A 212 -14.36 21.86 -13.71
C ALA A 212 -14.94 21.98 -15.13
N VAL A 213 -16.19 21.58 -15.31
CA VAL A 213 -16.90 21.68 -16.60
C VAL A 213 -17.02 23.14 -17.05
N ALA A 214 -17.37 24.06 -16.15
CA ALA A 214 -17.42 25.49 -16.46
C ALA A 214 -16.05 26.08 -16.86
N ALA A 215 -14.94 25.46 -16.46
CA ALA A 215 -13.59 25.79 -16.90
C ALA A 215 -13.13 25.04 -18.15
N GLY A 216 -13.97 24.20 -18.75
CA GLY A 216 -13.61 23.36 -19.89
C GLY A 216 -12.68 22.19 -19.55
N ARG A 217 -12.70 21.74 -18.28
CA ARG A 217 -11.92 20.59 -17.80
C ARG A 217 -12.83 19.39 -17.58
N SER A 218 -12.25 18.18 -17.69
CA SER A 218 -12.93 16.96 -17.27
C SER A 218 -12.99 16.90 -15.74
N PRO A 219 -14.14 16.55 -15.13
CA PRO A 219 -14.22 16.18 -13.72
C PRO A 219 -13.17 15.16 -13.28
N ALA A 220 -12.88 14.16 -14.14
CA ALA A 220 -11.88 13.13 -13.88
C ALA A 220 -10.43 13.65 -13.84
N SER A 221 -10.18 14.92 -14.24
CA SER A 221 -8.87 15.58 -14.05
C SER A 221 -8.67 16.15 -12.65
N VAL A 222 -9.68 16.05 -11.78
CA VAL A 222 -9.60 16.41 -10.37
C VAL A 222 -9.71 15.12 -9.55
N LYS A 223 -8.58 14.68 -9.00
CA LYS A 223 -8.51 13.52 -8.11
C LYS A 223 -9.29 13.78 -6.81
N ARG A 224 -9.91 12.75 -6.24
CA ARG A 224 -10.71 12.88 -5.01
C ARG A 224 -10.07 12.06 -3.89
N VAL A 225 -9.44 12.77 -2.95
CA VAL A 225 -8.64 12.20 -1.86
C VAL A 225 -9.37 12.40 -0.53
N TYR A 226 -9.90 11.34 0.08
CA TYR A 226 -10.67 11.45 1.32
C TYR A 226 -9.83 11.03 2.53
N ASN A 227 -9.62 11.97 3.46
CA ASN A 227 -9.04 11.62 4.77
C ASN A 227 -10.11 10.96 5.63
N VAL A 228 -9.88 9.70 5.99
CA VAL A 228 -10.81 8.87 6.74
C VAL A 228 -10.28 8.54 8.14
N PHE A 229 -11.19 8.33 9.07
CA PHE A 229 -10.89 7.92 10.44
C PHE A 229 -11.90 6.85 10.83
N GLY A 230 -11.45 5.82 11.52
CA GLY A 230 -12.30 4.68 11.87
C GLY A 230 -11.77 3.91 13.05
N GLN A 231 -12.51 2.88 13.45
CA GLN A 231 -12.09 1.93 14.49
C GLN A 231 -12.50 0.51 14.10
N PHE A 232 -11.51 -0.38 13.96
CA PHE A 232 -11.78 -1.80 13.70
C PHE A 232 -12.40 -2.47 14.93
N GLY A 233 -13.30 -3.42 14.71
CA GLY A 233 -13.92 -4.23 15.76
C GLY A 233 -15.41 -4.44 15.55
N THR A 234 -16.17 -4.57 16.64
CA THR A 234 -17.62 -4.83 16.61
C THR A 234 -18.40 -3.52 16.86
N GLY A 235 -18.35 -2.63 15.87
CA GLY A 235 -19.02 -1.33 15.90
C GLY A 235 -20.21 -1.25 14.95
N SER A 236 -20.92 -0.11 14.99
CA SER A 236 -21.90 0.27 13.96
C SER A 236 -21.63 1.69 13.49
N GLY A 237 -21.70 1.93 12.19
CA GLY A 237 -21.50 3.24 11.57
C GLY A 237 -20.39 3.23 10.53
N PHE A 238 -20.16 4.39 9.91
CA PHE A 238 -19.13 4.54 8.90
C PHE A 238 -17.73 4.28 9.48
N LEU A 239 -17.00 3.34 8.89
CA LEU A 239 -15.70 2.83 9.30
C LEU A 239 -15.63 2.45 10.79
N ARG A 240 -16.68 1.80 11.29
CA ARG A 240 -16.74 1.20 12.63
C ARG A 240 -17.24 -0.21 12.52
N GLY A 241 -16.33 -1.17 12.51
CA GLY A 241 -16.69 -2.53 12.11
C GLY A 241 -15.53 -3.36 11.62
N ARG A 242 -15.87 -4.40 10.88
CA ARG A 242 -14.90 -5.32 10.27
C ARG A 242 -14.27 -4.73 9.01
N PRO A 243 -13.07 -5.15 8.61
CA PRO A 243 -12.40 -4.67 7.40
C PRO A 243 -13.27 -4.78 6.12
N GLN A 244 -14.05 -5.85 5.98
CA GLN A 244 -14.94 -6.05 4.83
C GLN A 244 -16.06 -4.99 4.79
N GLU A 245 -16.62 -4.62 5.95
CA GLU A 245 -17.64 -3.56 6.03
C GLU A 245 -17.05 -2.19 5.66
N TRP A 246 -15.77 -1.96 5.96
CA TRP A 246 -15.07 -0.76 5.52
C TRP A 246 -14.89 -0.77 4.01
N ALA A 247 -14.45 -1.90 3.43
CA ALA A 247 -14.25 -2.03 2.00
C ALA A 247 -15.53 -1.78 1.20
N GLU A 248 -16.67 -2.31 1.65
CA GLU A 248 -17.99 -2.05 1.07
C GLU A 248 -18.34 -0.56 1.07
N GLN A 249 -18.15 0.10 2.21
CA GLN A 249 -18.43 1.54 2.37
C GLN A 249 -17.52 2.41 1.49
N LEU A 250 -16.25 2.06 1.35
CA LEU A 250 -15.33 2.78 0.47
C LEU A 250 -15.61 2.49 -1.01
N ALA A 251 -16.00 1.27 -1.37
CA ALA A 251 -16.44 0.94 -2.72
C ALA A 251 -17.68 1.76 -3.11
N GLU A 252 -18.65 1.92 -2.21
CA GLU A 252 -19.83 2.78 -2.41
C GLU A 252 -19.41 4.24 -2.70
N LEU A 253 -18.55 4.84 -1.88
CA LEU A 253 -18.04 6.19 -2.12
C LEU A 253 -17.29 6.33 -3.45
N THR A 254 -16.57 5.30 -3.86
CA THR A 254 -15.88 5.25 -5.16
C THR A 254 -16.90 5.28 -6.29
N LEU A 255 -17.89 4.40 -6.23
CA LEU A 255 -18.80 4.12 -7.34
C LEU A 255 -19.89 5.19 -7.50
N GLU A 256 -20.31 5.80 -6.39
CA GLU A 256 -21.37 6.81 -6.35
C GLU A 256 -20.84 8.24 -6.35
N VAL A 257 -19.73 8.47 -5.64
CA VAL A 257 -19.15 9.80 -5.42
C VAL A 257 -17.80 9.95 -6.10
N GLY A 258 -17.30 8.96 -6.84
CA GLY A 258 -16.04 9.05 -7.59
C GLY A 258 -14.79 9.27 -6.72
N MET A 259 -14.85 8.98 -5.42
CA MET A 259 -13.67 9.00 -4.55
C MET A 259 -12.64 7.99 -5.05
N SER A 260 -11.36 8.33 -5.06
CA SER A 260 -10.32 7.50 -5.67
C SER A 260 -9.07 7.33 -4.83
N SER A 261 -8.92 8.13 -3.78
CA SER A 261 -7.85 7.92 -2.81
C SER A 261 -8.39 8.00 -1.40
N TYR A 262 -8.01 7.04 -0.55
CA TYR A 262 -8.41 6.99 0.84
C TYR A 262 -7.18 7.06 1.74
N VAL A 263 -7.15 8.03 2.66
CA VAL A 263 -6.00 8.25 3.53
C VAL A 263 -6.44 8.06 4.98
N LEU A 264 -6.02 6.96 5.59
CA LEU A 264 -6.38 6.61 6.96
C LEU A 264 -5.56 7.42 7.97
N GLY A 265 -6.23 8.23 8.78
CA GLY A 265 -5.61 8.85 9.94
C GLY A 265 -5.44 7.85 11.07
N THR A 266 -4.22 7.35 11.26
CA THR A 266 -3.86 6.43 12.35
C THR A 266 -2.39 6.59 12.73
N ASP A 267 -2.10 6.30 14.00
CA ASP A 267 -0.75 6.15 14.55
C ASP A 267 -0.50 4.69 15.00
N ASP A 268 -1.45 3.79 14.72
CA ASP A 268 -1.42 2.38 15.15
C ASP A 268 -0.91 1.47 14.01
N PRO A 269 0.23 0.77 14.19
CA PRO A 269 0.74 -0.20 13.23
C PRO A 269 -0.25 -1.31 12.85
N ASP A 270 -1.11 -1.76 13.77
CA ASP A 270 -2.07 -2.82 13.48
C ASP A 270 -3.21 -2.33 12.57
N ASP A 271 -3.59 -1.06 12.71
CA ASP A 271 -4.53 -0.44 11.79
C ASP A 271 -3.93 -0.30 10.40
N VAL A 272 -2.66 0.05 10.28
CA VAL A 272 -1.96 0.12 8.98
C VAL A 272 -1.94 -1.24 8.29
N ARG A 273 -1.63 -2.33 9.02
CA ARG A 273 -1.65 -3.69 8.46
C ARG A 273 -3.04 -4.09 7.96
N ARG A 274 -4.07 -3.93 8.79
CA ARG A 274 -5.46 -4.26 8.38
C ARG A 274 -5.93 -3.40 7.22
N TRP A 275 -5.58 -2.12 7.23
CA TRP A 275 -5.90 -1.18 6.17
C TRP A 275 -5.31 -1.63 4.83
N ALA A 276 -4.04 -1.99 4.81
CA ALA A 276 -3.31 -2.37 3.61
C ALA A 276 -3.64 -3.80 3.14
N ALA A 277 -3.66 -4.77 4.05
CA ALA A 277 -3.80 -6.18 3.73
C ALA A 277 -5.26 -6.64 3.53
N GLU A 278 -6.23 -5.96 4.15
CA GLU A 278 -7.63 -6.39 4.11
C GLU A 278 -8.54 -5.37 3.43
N VAL A 279 -8.51 -4.10 3.86
CA VAL A 279 -9.47 -3.10 3.36
C VAL A 279 -9.16 -2.66 1.93
N ALA A 280 -7.90 -2.31 1.67
CA ALA A 280 -7.46 -1.78 0.38
C ALA A 280 -7.67 -2.76 -0.79
N PRO A 281 -7.24 -4.05 -0.73
CA PRO A 281 -7.49 -5.01 -1.80
C PRO A 281 -8.99 -5.31 -1.96
N ALA A 282 -9.73 -5.55 -0.87
CA ALA A 282 -11.16 -5.82 -0.94
C ALA A 282 -11.95 -4.67 -1.57
N THR A 283 -11.57 -3.41 -1.29
CA THR A 283 -12.19 -2.25 -1.93
C THR A 283 -11.94 -2.25 -3.45
N ARG A 284 -10.72 -2.56 -3.88
CA ARG A 284 -10.36 -2.64 -5.31
C ARG A 284 -11.16 -3.73 -6.01
N GLU A 285 -11.22 -4.92 -5.42
CA GLU A 285 -11.99 -6.05 -5.96
C GLU A 285 -13.47 -5.71 -6.13
N LEU A 286 -14.09 -5.09 -5.12
CA LEU A 286 -15.50 -4.69 -5.17
C LEU A 286 -15.76 -3.66 -6.29
N VAL A 287 -14.88 -2.67 -6.44
CA VAL A 287 -14.99 -1.63 -7.46
C VAL A 287 -14.76 -2.21 -8.86
N ASP A 288 -13.76 -3.05 -9.04
CA ASP A 288 -13.45 -3.67 -10.33
C ASP A 288 -14.54 -4.65 -10.76
N ALA A 289 -15.10 -5.42 -9.83
CA ALA A 289 -16.26 -6.28 -10.08
C ALA A 289 -17.48 -5.46 -10.54
N GLU A 290 -17.76 -4.33 -9.87
CA GLU A 290 -18.84 -3.43 -10.27
C GLU A 290 -18.60 -2.83 -11.66
N ARG A 291 -17.38 -2.34 -11.92
CA ARG A 291 -17.00 -1.76 -13.23
C ARG A 291 -17.14 -2.78 -14.34
N ALA A 292 -16.65 -4.01 -14.14
CA ALA A 292 -16.79 -5.10 -15.09
C ALA A 292 -18.26 -5.45 -15.36
N ARG A 293 -19.10 -5.48 -14.31
CA ARG A 293 -20.55 -5.70 -14.45
C ARG A 293 -21.25 -4.59 -15.23
N ARG A 294 -20.93 -3.33 -14.95
CA ARG A 294 -21.47 -2.18 -15.71
C ARG A 294 -21.06 -2.25 -17.18
N ALA A 295 -19.82 -2.67 -17.45
CA ALA A 295 -19.30 -2.83 -18.81
C ALA A 295 -19.97 -3.98 -19.58
N SER A 296 -20.37 -5.07 -18.91
CA SER A 296 -21.10 -6.19 -19.52
C SER A 296 -22.58 -5.92 -19.79
N GLY A 297 -23.13 -4.81 -19.28
CA GLY A 297 -24.54 -4.43 -19.45
C GLY A 297 -25.51 -5.20 -18.55
N GLU A 298 -25.01 -5.90 -17.54
CA GLU A 298 -25.84 -6.51 -16.51
C GLU A 298 -26.45 -5.43 -15.59
N GLY A 299 -27.72 -5.59 -15.22
CA GLY A 299 -28.45 -4.63 -14.36
C GLY A 299 -27.83 -4.47 -12.96
N PRO A 300 -28.31 -3.52 -12.14
CA PRO A 300 -27.80 -3.36 -10.78
C PRO A 300 -27.94 -4.67 -10.01
N ALA A 301 -26.88 -5.06 -9.29
CA ALA A 301 -26.97 -6.20 -8.38
C ALA A 301 -28.08 -5.91 -7.37
N VAL A 302 -29.09 -6.77 -7.34
CA VAL A 302 -30.02 -6.83 -6.21
C VAL A 302 -29.13 -7.15 -5.00
N PRO A 303 -29.13 -6.33 -3.93
CA PRO A 303 -28.41 -6.71 -2.72
C PRO A 303 -28.94 -8.08 -2.32
N PRO A 304 -28.07 -9.04 -1.95
CA PRO A 304 -28.57 -10.33 -1.49
C PRO A 304 -29.60 -10.04 -0.40
N ALA A 305 -30.83 -10.55 -0.60
CA ALA A 305 -31.86 -10.48 0.42
C ALA A 305 -31.23 -10.95 1.75
N PRO A 306 -31.65 -10.40 2.91
CA PRO A 306 -31.17 -10.93 4.19
C PRO A 306 -31.38 -12.44 4.13
N VAL A 307 -30.26 -13.16 4.17
CA VAL A 307 -30.27 -14.60 4.05
C VAL A 307 -31.00 -15.09 5.29
N GLU A 308 -32.30 -15.37 5.15
CA GLU A 308 -32.96 -16.27 6.09
C GLU A 308 -32.09 -17.52 6.15
N PRO A 309 -31.79 -18.05 7.35
CA PRO A 309 -30.81 -19.11 7.51
C PRO A 309 -31.22 -20.28 6.64
N VAL A 310 -30.55 -20.42 5.49
CA VAL A 310 -30.69 -21.57 4.62
C VAL A 310 -30.03 -22.69 5.41
N ALA A 311 -30.80 -23.74 5.67
CA ALA A 311 -30.30 -24.92 6.34
C ALA A 311 -29.01 -25.38 5.64
N ALA A 312 -27.93 -25.44 6.40
CA ALA A 312 -26.61 -25.88 5.94
C ALA A 312 -26.72 -27.26 5.31
N GLY A 313 -26.61 -27.32 3.98
CA GLY A 313 -26.18 -28.51 3.26
C GLY A 313 -24.75 -28.28 2.87
N GLY A 314 -23.78 -28.67 3.72
CA GLY A 314 -22.37 -28.48 3.37
C GLY A 314 -21.99 -29.34 2.18
N SER A 315 -21.03 -28.84 1.40
CA SER A 315 -20.50 -29.50 0.21
C SER A 315 -19.26 -30.32 0.54
N ALA A 316 -18.82 -31.14 -0.42
CA ALA A 316 -17.50 -31.77 -0.36
C ALA A 316 -16.40 -30.69 -0.49
N LEU A 317 -15.21 -31.00 0.04
CA LEU A 317 -14.03 -30.14 -0.10
C LEU A 317 -13.69 -29.97 -1.59
N ALA A 318 -13.71 -28.73 -2.08
CA ALA A 318 -13.43 -28.39 -3.47
C ALA A 318 -11.96 -27.99 -3.71
N VAL A 319 -11.26 -27.58 -2.65
CA VAL A 319 -9.86 -27.14 -2.71
C VAL A 319 -8.95 -28.37 -2.72
N THR A 320 -8.00 -28.41 -3.65
CA THR A 320 -7.03 -29.51 -3.77
C THR A 320 -5.64 -28.98 -3.45
N PRO A 321 -4.89 -29.62 -2.51
CA PRO A 321 -3.48 -29.30 -2.28
C PRO A 321 -2.65 -29.45 -3.56
N THR A 322 -1.67 -28.58 -3.74
CA THR A 322 -0.68 -28.71 -4.80
C THR A 322 0.22 -29.93 -4.53
N PRO A 323 0.33 -30.89 -5.47
CA PRO A 323 1.10 -32.10 -5.25
C PRO A 323 2.61 -31.82 -5.06
N ASP A 324 3.22 -32.47 -4.07
CA ASP A 324 4.68 -32.56 -3.95
C ASP A 324 5.21 -33.64 -4.90
N ASP A 325 6.23 -33.32 -5.69
CA ASP A 325 6.88 -34.27 -6.59
C ASP A 325 7.89 -35.18 -5.87
N GLY A 326 8.17 -34.91 -4.59
CA GLY A 326 9.07 -35.68 -3.74
C GLY A 326 10.54 -35.60 -4.14
N SER A 327 10.89 -34.71 -5.07
CA SER A 327 12.26 -34.50 -5.50
C SER A 327 13.00 -33.63 -4.50
N ARG A 328 14.22 -34.03 -4.14
CA ARG A 328 15.12 -33.26 -3.26
C ARG A 328 16.49 -33.15 -3.92
N LEU A 329 16.97 -31.93 -4.09
CA LEU A 329 18.15 -31.55 -4.84
C LEU A 329 19.44 -31.65 -4.00
N THR A 330 19.32 -31.38 -2.70
CA THR A 330 20.43 -31.31 -1.73
C THR A 330 20.56 -32.54 -0.84
N GLY A 331 19.55 -33.42 -0.84
CA GLY A 331 19.52 -34.64 -0.04
C GLY A 331 18.55 -34.55 1.16
N PRO A 332 18.85 -35.20 2.30
CA PRO A 332 17.96 -35.18 3.46
C PRO A 332 17.80 -33.77 4.04
N LEU A 333 16.56 -33.38 4.29
CA LEU A 333 16.20 -32.12 4.93
C LEU A 333 16.65 -32.08 6.41
N ALA A 334 16.60 -30.89 7.00
CA ALA A 334 16.77 -30.69 8.44
C ALA A 334 15.74 -31.48 9.28
N TRP A 335 14.72 -32.03 8.62
CA TRP A 335 13.72 -32.88 9.24
C TRP A 335 13.37 -34.13 8.44
N GLN A 336 12.83 -35.14 9.13
CA GLN A 336 12.30 -36.35 8.49
C GLN A 336 10.83 -36.18 8.15
N GLU A 337 10.50 -36.29 6.87
CA GLU A 337 9.14 -36.06 6.36
C GLU A 337 8.17 -37.16 6.82
N ASP A 338 8.62 -38.42 6.85
CA ASP A 338 7.82 -39.58 7.29
C ASP A 338 7.50 -39.57 8.80
N ALA A 339 8.21 -38.75 9.57
CA ALA A 339 8.02 -38.61 11.01
C ALA A 339 7.08 -37.46 11.39
N ARG A 340 6.56 -36.73 10.40
CA ARG A 340 5.63 -35.62 10.64
C ARG A 340 4.32 -36.13 11.24
N PRO A 341 3.77 -35.45 12.27
CA PRO A 341 2.43 -35.75 12.74
C PRO A 341 1.42 -35.48 11.62
N SER A 342 0.33 -36.24 11.59
CA SER A 342 -0.79 -35.99 10.68
C SER A 342 -2.08 -35.94 11.48
N HIS A 343 -3.03 -35.17 10.98
CA HIS A 343 -4.35 -35.01 11.57
C HIS A 343 -5.42 -35.59 10.65
N ASP A 344 -6.15 -36.60 11.14
CA ASP A 344 -7.18 -37.29 10.36
C ASP A 344 -8.39 -36.38 10.12
N GLU A 345 -8.85 -36.31 8.86
CA GLU A 345 -10.10 -35.64 8.55
C GLU A 345 -11.31 -36.39 9.12
N PRO A 346 -12.33 -35.69 9.65
CA PRO A 346 -13.57 -36.31 10.06
C PRO A 346 -14.28 -36.98 8.87
N VAL A 347 -14.68 -38.25 9.04
CA VAL A 347 -15.26 -39.12 7.99
C VAL A 347 -16.54 -38.54 7.32
N ASP A 348 -17.24 -37.63 8.01
CA ASP A 348 -18.47 -36.98 7.54
C ASP A 348 -18.35 -35.44 7.54
N ALA A 349 -17.15 -34.89 7.31
CA ALA A 349 -16.93 -33.44 7.28
C ALA A 349 -17.74 -32.78 6.15
N THR A 350 -18.52 -31.76 6.51
CA THR A 350 -19.26 -30.91 5.57
C THR A 350 -18.67 -29.52 5.56
N TYR A 351 -18.39 -28.98 4.37
CA TYR A 351 -17.67 -27.72 4.22
C TYR A 351 -18.61 -26.60 3.76
N ASP A 352 -18.46 -25.41 4.35
CA ASP A 352 -19.15 -24.19 3.89
C ASP A 352 -18.37 -23.59 2.72
N PRO A 353 -19.02 -23.31 1.56
CA PRO A 353 -18.37 -22.63 0.44
C PRO A 353 -17.66 -21.32 0.81
N ALA A 354 -18.16 -20.58 1.81
CA ALA A 354 -17.54 -19.32 2.24
C ALA A 354 -16.20 -19.53 2.97
N THR A 355 -16.10 -20.56 3.83
CA THR A 355 -14.86 -20.86 4.56
C THR A 355 -13.83 -21.58 3.70
N GLN A 356 -14.25 -22.26 2.64
CA GLN A 356 -13.34 -22.86 1.64
C GLN A 356 -12.48 -21.83 0.88
N LEU A 357 -12.89 -20.55 0.83
CA LEU A 357 -12.07 -19.49 0.25
C LEU A 357 -10.75 -19.28 1.01
N ALA A 358 -10.74 -19.45 2.33
CA ALA A 358 -9.51 -19.34 3.13
C ALA A 358 -8.52 -20.47 2.79
N ALA A 359 -9.03 -21.68 2.58
CA ALA A 359 -8.22 -22.81 2.14
C ALA A 359 -7.68 -22.63 0.72
N GLN A 360 -8.49 -22.07 -0.19
CA GLN A 360 -8.04 -21.76 -1.56
C GLN A 360 -6.96 -20.66 -1.55
N HIS A 361 -7.14 -19.62 -0.75
CA HIS A 361 -6.19 -18.52 -0.65
C HIS A 361 -4.81 -18.98 -0.18
N LEU A 362 -4.74 -19.94 0.76
CA LEU A 362 -3.47 -20.54 1.17
C LEU A 362 -2.75 -21.20 -0.02
N VAL A 363 -3.47 -22.02 -0.79
CA VAL A 363 -2.92 -22.68 -2.00
C VAL A 363 -2.45 -21.64 -3.02
N ASP A 364 -3.21 -20.57 -3.23
CA ASP A 364 -2.85 -19.51 -4.19
C ASP A 364 -1.56 -18.77 -3.79
N ILE A 365 -1.39 -18.45 -2.49
CA ILE A 365 -0.15 -17.87 -1.95
C ILE A 365 1.03 -18.83 -2.18
N HIS A 366 0.84 -20.11 -1.82
CA HIS A 366 1.90 -21.12 -1.92
C HIS A 366 2.31 -21.35 -3.37
N ASP A 367 1.37 -21.43 -4.30
CA ASP A 367 1.65 -21.57 -5.73
C ASP A 367 2.41 -20.37 -6.29
N GLY A 368 2.11 -19.16 -5.78
CA GLY A 368 2.93 -17.97 -6.03
C GLY A 368 4.37 -18.15 -5.57
N LEU A 369 4.58 -18.58 -4.32
CA LEU A 369 5.91 -18.84 -3.76
C LEU A 369 6.69 -19.92 -4.53
N ARG A 370 6.01 -20.98 -4.98
CA ARG A 370 6.60 -22.04 -5.83
C ARG A 370 7.04 -21.49 -7.18
N ALA A 371 6.19 -20.70 -7.82
CA ALA A 371 6.46 -20.12 -9.13
C ALA A 371 7.65 -19.15 -9.09
N GLU A 372 7.74 -18.33 -8.05
CA GLU A 372 8.88 -17.42 -7.83
C GLU A 372 10.18 -18.17 -7.57
N LEU A 373 10.15 -19.24 -6.77
CA LEU A 373 11.33 -20.06 -6.50
C LEU A 373 11.85 -20.77 -7.75
N ALA A 374 10.96 -21.31 -8.57
CA ALA A 374 11.32 -21.91 -9.85
C ALA A 374 11.98 -20.89 -10.79
N GLN A 375 11.49 -19.66 -10.76
CA GLN A 375 12.02 -18.53 -11.51
C GLN A 375 13.42 -18.10 -11.03
N VAL A 376 13.67 -18.03 -9.72
CA VAL A 376 15.01 -17.76 -9.15
C VAL A 376 16.03 -18.78 -9.66
N ARG A 377 15.65 -20.06 -9.63
CA ARG A 377 16.49 -21.18 -10.06
C ARG A 377 16.83 -21.12 -11.55
N ASP A 378 15.85 -20.79 -12.39
CA ASP A 378 16.06 -20.66 -13.83
C ASP A 378 17.08 -19.56 -14.14
N VAL A 379 17.00 -18.41 -13.46
CA VAL A 379 17.98 -17.33 -13.66
C VAL A 379 19.39 -17.75 -13.22
N LEU A 380 19.52 -18.44 -12.08
CA LEU A 380 20.82 -18.93 -11.62
C LEU A 380 21.44 -19.95 -12.60
N ASP A 381 20.64 -20.86 -13.15
CA ASP A 381 21.10 -21.81 -14.17
C ASP A 381 21.52 -21.11 -15.46
N GLN A 382 20.80 -20.07 -15.89
CA GLN A 382 21.19 -19.22 -17.03
C GLN A 382 22.53 -18.49 -16.82
N VAL A 383 22.81 -18.02 -15.59
CA VAL A 383 24.11 -17.43 -15.22
C VAL A 383 25.22 -18.47 -15.31
N ARG A 384 24.99 -19.65 -14.74
CA ARG A 384 25.96 -20.74 -14.68
C ARG A 384 26.35 -21.26 -16.07
N ARG A 385 25.39 -21.32 -17.00
CA ARG A 385 25.63 -21.70 -18.40
C ARG A 385 26.29 -20.58 -19.23
N GLY A 386 26.51 -19.41 -18.64
CA GLY A 386 27.11 -18.26 -19.29
C GLY A 386 26.19 -17.60 -20.32
N HIS A 387 24.88 -17.89 -20.29
CA HIS A 387 23.89 -17.27 -21.16
C HIS A 387 23.54 -15.85 -20.71
N VAL A 388 23.68 -15.58 -19.41
CA VAL A 388 23.40 -14.28 -18.79
C VAL A 388 24.57 -13.91 -17.87
N SER A 389 25.00 -12.64 -17.88
CA SER A 389 26.03 -12.17 -16.94
C SER A 389 25.44 -12.02 -15.54
N VAL A 390 26.25 -12.10 -14.47
CA VAL A 390 25.78 -11.86 -13.09
C VAL A 390 25.05 -10.52 -12.96
N GLY A 391 25.52 -9.47 -13.65
CA GLY A 391 24.85 -8.17 -13.69
C GLY A 391 23.52 -8.17 -14.45
N ALA A 392 23.42 -8.90 -15.56
CA ALA A 392 22.18 -9.04 -16.32
C ALA A 392 21.17 -9.95 -15.61
N ALA A 393 21.62 -10.99 -14.93
CA ALA A 393 20.79 -11.85 -14.11
C ALA A 393 20.25 -11.10 -12.90
N ARG A 394 21.09 -10.29 -12.25
CA ARG A 394 20.64 -9.31 -11.27
C ARG A 394 19.58 -8.38 -11.85
N SER A 395 19.74 -7.90 -13.09
CA SER A 395 18.71 -7.08 -13.75
C SER A 395 17.41 -7.86 -13.99
N VAL A 396 17.49 -9.10 -14.48
CA VAL A 396 16.36 -9.98 -14.75
C VAL A 396 15.61 -10.28 -13.46
N ILE A 397 16.32 -10.70 -12.42
CA ILE A 397 15.84 -10.92 -11.05
C ILE A 397 15.17 -9.66 -10.49
N ASN A 398 15.77 -8.47 -10.65
CA ASN A 398 15.13 -7.20 -10.25
C ASN A 398 13.90 -6.84 -11.12
N THR A 399 13.83 -7.33 -12.36
CA THR A 399 12.68 -7.08 -13.26
C THR A 399 11.58 -8.15 -13.17
N MET A 400 11.83 -9.31 -12.57
CA MET A 400 10.82 -10.36 -12.42
C MET A 400 9.78 -9.98 -11.37
N THR A 401 10.22 -9.28 -10.33
CA THR A 401 9.37 -8.51 -9.39
C THR A 401 8.58 -7.38 -10.05
N MET A 402 8.90 -6.97 -11.29
CA MET A 402 8.16 -5.91 -11.99
C MET A 402 6.86 -6.39 -12.64
N ARG A 403 6.59 -7.71 -12.70
CA ARG A 403 5.33 -8.24 -13.30
C ARG A 403 4.18 -8.42 -12.30
N GLN A 404 4.41 -8.11 -11.03
CA GLN A 404 3.38 -7.65 -10.11
C GLN A 404 3.82 -6.29 -9.57
N ASN A 405 3.33 -5.23 -10.23
CA ASN A 405 3.41 -3.82 -9.84
C ASN A 405 4.76 -3.32 -9.24
N ASN A 406 5.69 -3.09 -10.16
CA ASN A 406 6.81 -2.14 -10.15
C ASN A 406 7.94 -2.35 -9.12
N TRP A 407 9.03 -1.59 -9.27
CA TRP A 407 10.24 -1.44 -8.41
C TRP A 407 11.59 -1.98 -8.94
N THR A 408 12.60 -1.09 -8.96
CA THR A 408 14.07 -1.35 -9.06
C THR A 408 14.73 -0.29 -8.14
N LEU A 409 15.80 -0.47 -7.36
CA LEU A 409 16.91 -1.43 -7.32
C LEU A 409 17.51 -1.44 -5.90
N GLY A 410 17.75 -2.62 -5.34
CA GLY A 410 18.62 -2.78 -4.16
C GLY A 410 18.26 -3.90 -3.18
N ALA A 411 17.35 -4.82 -3.47
CA ALA A 411 16.80 -5.67 -2.40
C ALA A 411 16.13 -6.96 -2.90
N TYR A 412 16.83 -7.81 -3.65
CA TYR A 412 16.21 -9.08 -4.07
C TYR A 412 16.11 -10.12 -2.95
N CYS A 413 17.18 -10.32 -2.16
CA CYS A 413 17.09 -11.21 -0.99
C CYS A 413 16.01 -10.73 -0.01
N GLU A 414 15.87 -9.41 0.12
CA GLU A 414 14.91 -8.81 1.05
C GLU A 414 13.45 -8.96 0.59
N SER A 415 13.14 -9.17 -0.69
CA SER A 415 11.74 -9.25 -1.15
C SER A 415 11.16 -10.64 -0.97
N TYR A 416 11.79 -11.67 -1.54
CA TYR A 416 11.31 -13.05 -1.41
C TYR A 416 11.40 -13.54 0.04
N CYS A 417 12.51 -13.27 0.73
CA CYS A 417 12.64 -13.64 2.14
C CYS A 417 11.59 -12.91 3.00
N ARG A 418 11.24 -11.66 2.69
CA ARG A 418 10.20 -10.91 3.43
C ARG A 418 8.80 -11.42 3.16
N ILE A 419 8.48 -11.85 1.93
CA ILE A 419 7.17 -12.44 1.62
C ILE A 419 7.01 -13.77 2.37
N VAL A 420 8.00 -14.67 2.28
CA VAL A 420 7.98 -15.96 2.99
C VAL A 420 7.95 -15.75 4.51
N THR A 421 8.81 -14.87 5.03
CA THR A 421 8.83 -14.50 6.47
C THR A 421 7.50 -13.91 6.92
N GLY A 422 6.90 -13.02 6.12
CA GLY A 422 5.64 -12.35 6.42
C GLY A 422 4.47 -13.33 6.47
N HIS A 423 4.39 -14.22 5.48
CA HIS A 423 3.42 -15.31 5.41
C HIS A 423 3.50 -16.24 6.63
N HIS A 424 4.68 -16.81 6.91
CA HIS A 424 4.86 -17.69 8.09
C HIS A 424 4.62 -16.94 9.42
N THR A 425 5.00 -15.66 9.51
CA THR A 425 4.75 -14.84 10.71
C THR A 425 3.25 -14.62 10.93
N LEU A 426 2.46 -14.43 9.87
CA LEU A 426 1.00 -14.30 9.96
C LEU A 426 0.37 -15.62 10.43
N GLU A 427 0.88 -16.74 9.95
CA GLU A 427 0.40 -18.06 10.34
C GLU A 427 0.69 -18.35 11.80
N ASP A 428 1.93 -18.14 12.25
CA ASP A 428 2.34 -18.35 13.63
C ASP A 428 1.57 -17.49 14.64
N ARG A 429 1.26 -16.24 14.26
CA ARG A 429 0.66 -15.25 15.17
C ARG A 429 -0.85 -15.23 15.13
N SER A 430 -1.46 -15.63 14.02
CA SER A 430 -2.90 -15.52 13.80
C SER A 430 -3.55 -16.86 13.48
N LEU A 431 -3.10 -17.52 12.41
CA LEU A 431 -3.74 -18.74 11.89
C LEU A 431 -3.61 -19.91 12.85
N PHE A 432 -2.40 -20.23 13.31
CA PHE A 432 -2.16 -21.38 14.19
C PHE A 432 -2.83 -21.22 15.55
N PRO A 433 -2.78 -20.04 16.22
CA PRO A 433 -3.57 -19.83 17.45
C PRO A 433 -5.07 -20.00 17.24
N HIS A 434 -5.61 -19.60 16.09
CA HIS A 434 -7.03 -19.81 15.75
C HIS A 434 -7.36 -21.28 15.56
N LEU A 435 -6.65 -21.98 14.66
CA LEU A 435 -6.88 -23.41 14.40
C LEU A 435 -6.68 -24.26 15.66
N ARG A 436 -5.70 -23.91 16.51
CA ARG A 436 -5.47 -24.59 17.79
C ARG A 436 -6.64 -24.45 18.76
N ARG A 437 -7.35 -23.32 18.76
CA ARG A 437 -8.57 -23.12 19.56
C ARG A 437 -9.77 -23.87 18.97
N SER A 438 -9.89 -23.84 17.65
CA SER A 438 -11.04 -24.39 16.92
C SER A 438 -10.99 -25.91 16.82
N GLU A 439 -9.79 -26.50 16.71
CA GLU A 439 -9.58 -27.94 16.54
C GLU A 439 -8.31 -28.41 17.28
N PRO A 440 -8.40 -28.66 18.61
CA PRO A 440 -7.23 -28.95 19.46
C PRO A 440 -6.38 -30.16 19.04
N GLY A 441 -6.94 -31.08 18.27
CA GLY A 441 -6.24 -32.25 17.70
C GLY A 441 -5.10 -31.87 16.75
N LEU A 442 -5.15 -30.68 16.14
CA LEU A 442 -4.09 -30.16 15.26
C LEU A 442 -2.83 -29.71 16.00
N GLY A 443 -2.83 -29.64 17.33
CA GLY A 443 -1.72 -29.14 18.14
C GLY A 443 -0.33 -29.62 17.68
N PRO A 444 -0.11 -30.95 17.54
CA PRO A 444 1.17 -31.49 17.08
C PRO A 444 1.56 -31.08 15.65
N VAL A 445 0.60 -30.96 14.73
CA VAL A 445 0.85 -30.48 13.35
C VAL A 445 1.27 -29.03 13.37
N LEU A 446 0.55 -28.17 14.09
CA LEU A 446 0.83 -26.74 14.19
C LEU A 446 2.18 -26.46 14.88
N ASP A 447 2.50 -27.20 15.94
CA ASP A 447 3.82 -27.10 16.60
C ASP A 447 4.94 -27.52 15.65
N ARG A 448 4.66 -28.49 14.78
CA ARG A 448 5.61 -28.95 13.79
C ARG A 448 5.82 -27.93 12.66
N LEU A 449 4.75 -27.35 12.13
CA LEU A 449 4.82 -26.30 11.10
C LEU A 449 5.57 -25.08 11.62
N ALA A 450 5.28 -24.61 12.84
CA ALA A 450 6.00 -23.52 13.48
C ALA A 450 7.51 -23.81 13.64
N HIS A 451 7.88 -25.05 13.97
CA HIS A 451 9.29 -25.44 14.01
C HIS A 451 9.94 -25.46 12.61
N GLU A 452 9.21 -25.85 11.57
CA GLU A 452 9.69 -25.78 10.19
C GLU A 452 9.85 -24.31 9.74
N HIS A 453 9.01 -23.38 10.21
CA HIS A 453 9.19 -21.95 9.98
C HIS A 453 10.54 -21.46 10.52
N ASP A 454 10.93 -21.82 11.76
CA ASP A 454 12.23 -21.44 12.32
C ASP A 454 13.39 -21.91 11.42
N VAL A 455 13.32 -23.15 10.95
CA VAL A 455 14.33 -23.73 10.04
C VAL A 455 14.34 -23.02 8.69
N ILE A 456 13.18 -22.67 8.15
CA ILE A 456 13.09 -21.93 6.88
C ILE A 456 13.73 -20.56 7.02
N HIS A 457 13.51 -19.85 8.15
CA HIS A 457 14.19 -18.58 8.42
C HIS A 457 15.72 -18.75 8.45
N ASP A 458 16.24 -19.80 9.11
CA ASP A 458 17.68 -20.10 9.12
C ASP A 458 18.22 -20.39 7.70
N VAL A 459 17.44 -21.04 6.83
CA VAL A 459 17.81 -21.31 5.44
C VAL A 459 17.76 -20.04 4.58
N LEU A 460 16.79 -19.16 4.79
CA LEU A 460 16.70 -17.85 4.14
C LEU A 460 17.90 -16.97 4.52
N GLU A 461 18.32 -16.98 5.80
CA GLU A 461 19.55 -16.28 6.25
C GLU A 461 20.83 -16.87 5.63
N GLN A 462 20.88 -18.18 5.38
CA GLN A 462 22.00 -18.81 4.67
C GLN A 462 22.04 -18.36 3.20
N PHE A 463 20.87 -18.31 2.55
CA PHE A 463 20.75 -17.83 1.17
C PHE A 463 21.16 -16.36 1.03
N ASP A 464 20.71 -15.48 1.93
CA ASP A 464 21.11 -14.07 1.92
C ASP A 464 22.63 -13.91 2.07
N ARG A 465 23.23 -14.63 3.03
CA ARG A 465 24.69 -14.62 3.21
C ARG A 465 25.44 -15.09 1.97
N ALA A 466 24.95 -16.11 1.26
CA ALA A 466 25.56 -16.58 0.02
C ALA A 466 25.50 -15.50 -1.08
N LEU A 467 24.36 -14.80 -1.20
CA LEU A 467 24.19 -13.71 -2.16
C LEU A 467 25.08 -12.49 -1.85
N VAL A 468 25.22 -12.11 -0.58
CA VAL A 468 26.14 -11.03 -0.16
C VAL A 468 27.60 -11.39 -0.51
N GLN A 469 27.99 -12.64 -0.31
CA GLN A 469 29.34 -13.11 -0.65
C GLN A 469 29.62 -13.10 -2.16
N LEU A 470 28.61 -13.36 -2.99
CA LEU A 470 28.71 -13.26 -4.45
C LEU A 470 28.98 -11.81 -4.91
N VAL A 471 28.40 -10.81 -4.23
CA VAL A 471 28.59 -9.39 -4.55
C VAL A 471 29.96 -8.87 -4.11
N GLY A 472 30.49 -9.37 -2.99
CA GLY A 472 31.75 -8.90 -2.41
C GLY A 472 33.03 -9.41 -3.10
N ARG A 473 32.93 -10.33 -4.06
CA ARG A 473 34.08 -10.94 -4.75
C ARG A 473 34.11 -10.53 -6.23
N ASP A 474 35.30 -10.28 -6.77
CA ASP A 474 35.48 -10.09 -8.21
C ASP A 474 34.95 -11.34 -8.96
N GLY A 475 33.87 -11.18 -9.72
CA GLY A 475 33.12 -12.26 -10.39
C GLY A 475 33.88 -12.98 -11.51
N THR A 476 35.21 -12.93 -11.52
CA THR A 476 36.07 -13.56 -12.52
C THR A 476 37.13 -14.44 -11.84
N GLY A 477 37.27 -15.69 -12.28
CA GLY A 477 38.25 -16.65 -11.74
C GLY A 477 37.63 -17.83 -11.00
N GLU A 478 38.40 -18.47 -10.13
CA GLU A 478 38.00 -19.63 -9.32
C GLU A 478 37.12 -19.21 -8.12
N SER A 479 37.37 -18.02 -7.56
CA SER A 479 36.60 -17.41 -6.46
C SER A 479 35.14 -17.10 -6.80
N GLY A 480 34.86 -16.63 -8.02
CA GLY A 480 33.50 -16.34 -8.49
C GLY A 480 32.69 -17.60 -8.80
N ARG A 481 33.35 -18.66 -9.28
CA ARG A 481 32.72 -19.98 -9.47
C ARG A 481 32.31 -20.59 -8.14
N GLN A 482 33.18 -20.56 -7.14
CA GLN A 482 32.84 -21.03 -5.80
C GLN A 482 31.65 -20.27 -5.20
N ALA A 483 31.62 -18.94 -5.34
CA ALA A 483 30.49 -18.14 -4.82
C ALA A 483 29.17 -18.45 -5.53
N LEU A 484 29.20 -18.76 -6.83
CA LEU A 484 28.01 -19.22 -7.56
C LEU A 484 27.57 -20.62 -7.14
N ASP A 485 28.50 -21.54 -6.86
CA ASP A 485 28.18 -22.87 -6.33
C ASP A 485 27.57 -22.79 -4.92
N ASP A 486 28.07 -21.87 -4.08
CA ASP A 486 27.52 -21.62 -2.73
C ASP A 486 26.07 -21.07 -2.81
N VAL A 487 25.80 -20.14 -3.73
CA VAL A 487 24.45 -19.60 -3.97
C VAL A 487 23.51 -20.69 -4.52
N GLN A 488 23.98 -21.50 -5.46
CA GLN A 488 23.20 -22.60 -6.01
C GLN A 488 22.80 -23.60 -4.92
N HIS A 489 23.75 -23.99 -4.08
CA HIS A 489 23.48 -24.90 -2.97
C HIS A 489 22.46 -24.32 -1.99
N ALA A 490 22.56 -23.02 -1.67
CA ALA A 490 21.60 -22.37 -0.79
C ALA A 490 20.18 -22.28 -1.39
N VAL A 491 20.06 -22.01 -2.69
CA VAL A 491 18.74 -22.02 -3.37
C VAL A 491 18.16 -23.42 -3.47
N ASP A 492 18.98 -24.43 -3.77
CA ASP A 492 18.50 -25.81 -3.82
C ASP A 492 18.03 -26.28 -2.44
N LEU A 493 18.73 -25.90 -1.36
CA LEU A 493 18.30 -26.19 0.01
C LEU A 493 17.00 -25.47 0.35
N LEU A 494 16.88 -24.18 0.02
CA LEU A 494 15.64 -23.41 0.18
C LEU A 494 14.48 -24.05 -0.59
N THR A 495 14.75 -24.55 -1.79
CA THR A 495 13.77 -25.23 -2.63
C THR A 495 13.26 -26.49 -1.98
N ASP A 496 14.17 -27.38 -1.58
CA ASP A 496 13.79 -28.63 -0.92
C ASP A 496 13.00 -28.36 0.36
N THR A 497 13.45 -27.39 1.15
CA THR A 497 12.89 -27.02 2.45
C THR A 497 11.48 -26.43 2.29
N LEU A 498 11.32 -25.45 1.39
CA LEU A 498 10.04 -24.75 1.21
C LEU A 498 9.00 -25.63 0.52
N LEU A 499 9.36 -26.36 -0.55
CA LEU A 499 8.40 -27.23 -1.23
C LEU A 499 7.88 -28.35 -0.32
N SER A 500 8.77 -28.95 0.46
CA SER A 500 8.41 -29.95 1.47
C SER A 500 7.47 -29.39 2.54
N HIS A 501 7.71 -28.14 2.95
CA HIS A 501 6.93 -27.45 3.97
C HIS A 501 5.53 -27.08 3.47
N LEU A 502 5.44 -26.35 2.36
CA LEU A 502 4.16 -25.88 1.78
C LEU A 502 3.22 -27.06 1.47
N ALA A 503 3.78 -28.17 0.96
CA ALA A 503 2.98 -29.37 0.68
C ALA A 503 2.51 -30.11 1.94
N TYR A 504 3.28 -30.03 3.03
CA TYR A 504 2.84 -30.55 4.32
C TYR A 504 1.74 -29.69 4.90
N GLU A 505 1.92 -28.36 4.87
CA GLU A 505 0.95 -27.41 5.38
C GLU A 505 -0.38 -27.50 4.66
N GLU A 506 -0.39 -27.47 3.32
CA GLU A 506 -1.62 -27.59 2.54
C GLU A 506 -2.35 -28.91 2.84
N ARG A 507 -1.60 -30.02 2.92
CA ARG A 507 -2.20 -31.33 3.19
C ARG A 507 -2.91 -31.36 4.54
N GLU A 508 -2.31 -30.79 5.58
CA GLU A 508 -2.87 -30.88 6.93
C GLU A 508 -3.83 -29.74 7.27
N LEU A 509 -3.70 -28.56 6.64
CA LEU A 509 -4.46 -27.37 7.02
C LEU A 509 -5.63 -27.04 6.07
N ILE A 510 -5.67 -27.52 4.82
CA ILE A 510 -6.79 -27.22 3.92
C ILE A 510 -8.14 -27.65 4.52
N GLY A 511 -8.23 -28.88 5.04
CA GLY A 511 -9.44 -29.39 5.67
C GLY A 511 -9.88 -28.54 6.88
N PRO A 512 -9.01 -28.35 7.89
CA PRO A 512 -9.28 -27.46 9.02
C PRO A 512 -9.65 -26.03 8.63
N LEU A 513 -8.95 -25.42 7.67
CA LEU A 513 -9.24 -24.06 7.18
C LEU A 513 -10.60 -24.00 6.48
N ALA A 514 -10.91 -25.00 5.67
CA ALA A 514 -12.22 -25.09 5.02
C ALA A 514 -13.36 -25.28 6.03
N ARG A 515 -13.09 -25.72 7.27
CA ARG A 515 -14.09 -25.82 8.35
C ARG A 515 -14.17 -24.57 9.23
N HIS A 516 -13.04 -23.96 9.54
CA HIS A 516 -12.96 -22.92 10.60
C HIS A 516 -12.57 -21.53 10.09
N GLY A 517 -12.20 -21.40 8.82
CA GLY A 517 -11.73 -20.15 8.21
C GLY A 517 -10.43 -19.60 8.82
N THR A 518 -10.10 -18.37 8.42
CA THR A 518 -9.10 -17.52 9.06
C THR A 518 -9.79 -16.66 10.13
N ALA A 519 -9.08 -16.37 11.22
CA ALA A 519 -9.62 -15.81 12.48
C ALA A 519 -10.52 -14.57 12.37
#